data_AF-Q1ZPV0-F1
#
_entry.id   AF-Q1ZPV0-F1
#
_cell.length_a   1.000
_cell.length_b   1.000
_cell.length_c   1.000
_cell.angle_alpha   90.00
_cell.angle_beta   90.00
_cell.angle_gamma   90.00
#
_symmetry.space_group_name_H-M   'P 1'
#
loop_
_entity.id
_entity.type
_entity.pdbx_description
1 polymer ?
#
loop_
_entity_poly.entity_id
_entity_poly.type
_entity_poly.pdbx_seq_one_letter_code
_entity_poly.pdbx_strand_id
1 'polypeptide(L)'
;MAAVGAKLEKAFKELVKEGKKISPFAVEKRAGVSNGSLKNHPVLLEMVLAKKEEYLTDPKNVGKVKAKANKSKAQVSSDKYQEALKQNERLKAKNEQLESEQKVMADKVAQMTWELHRYKSKTSKNVHNLKV
;
A
#
# COMPACT_ATOMS: atom_id res chain seq x y z
N MET A 1 21.48 -36.69 -17.91
CA MET A 1 20.64 -35.60 -17.36
C MET A 1 19.18 -36.04 -17.42
N ALA A 2 18.49 -36.21 -16.30
CA ALA A 2 17.05 -36.48 -16.34
C ALA A 2 16.35 -35.28 -17.00
N ALA A 3 15.56 -35.54 -18.05
CA ALA A 3 14.79 -34.53 -18.74
C ALA A 3 13.96 -33.72 -17.72
N VAL A 4 13.89 -32.41 -17.91
CA VAL A 4 13.17 -31.48 -17.01
C VAL A 4 11.74 -31.96 -16.71
N GLY A 5 11.07 -32.56 -17.70
CA GLY A 5 9.76 -33.19 -17.54
C GLY A 5 9.71 -34.31 -16.49
N ALA A 6 10.70 -35.20 -16.43
CA ALA A 6 10.73 -36.30 -15.45
C ALA A 6 10.90 -35.79 -14.00
N LYS A 7 11.64 -34.69 -13.81
CA LYS A 7 11.77 -34.03 -12.50
C LYS A 7 10.45 -33.39 -12.06
N LEU A 8 9.76 -32.73 -13.00
CA LEU A 8 8.44 -32.13 -12.77
C LEU A 8 7.38 -33.18 -12.45
N GLU A 9 7.36 -34.31 -13.16
CA GLU A 9 6.46 -35.43 -12.87
C GLU A 9 6.68 -36.05 -11.50
N LYS A 10 7.95 -36.28 -11.13
CA LYS A 10 8.30 -36.81 -9.81
C LYS A 10 7.88 -35.83 -8.71
N ALA A 11 8.18 -34.55 -8.88
CA ALA A 11 7.78 -33.49 -7.95
C ALA A 11 6.26 -33.38 -7.82
N PHE A 12 5.52 -33.52 -8.92
CA PHE A 12 4.06 -33.55 -8.91
C PHE A 12 3.52 -34.75 -8.13
N LYS A 13 4.02 -35.96 -8.41
CA LYS A 13 3.61 -37.19 -7.69
C LYS A 13 3.92 -37.11 -6.19
N GLU A 14 5.06 -36.55 -5.82
CA GLU A 14 5.42 -36.31 -4.42
C GLU A 14 4.45 -35.34 -3.74
N LEU A 15 4.11 -34.22 -4.38
CA LEU A 15 3.16 -33.24 -3.83
C LEU A 15 1.73 -33.81 -3.69
N VAL A 16 1.31 -34.67 -4.62
CA VAL A 16 0.05 -35.42 -4.53
C VAL A 16 0.07 -36.39 -3.34
N LYS A 17 1.14 -37.16 -3.16
CA LYS A 17 1.29 -38.09 -2.03
C LYS A 17 1.34 -37.38 -0.67
N GLU A 18 2.01 -36.23 -0.62
CA GLU A 18 2.12 -35.42 0.60
C GLU A 18 0.80 -34.69 0.94
N GLY A 19 -0.19 -34.68 0.04
CA GLY A 19 -1.47 -33.99 0.25
C GLY A 19 -1.33 -32.47 0.45
N LYS A 20 -0.20 -31.90 0.00
CA LYS A 20 0.09 -30.47 0.13
C LYS A 20 -0.55 -29.69 -1.00
N LYS A 21 -0.69 -28.37 -0.81
CA LYS A 21 -1.24 -27.47 -1.82
C LYS A 21 -0.43 -27.57 -3.13
N ILE A 22 -1.09 -28.06 -4.17
CA ILE A 22 -0.49 -28.21 -5.50
C ILE A 22 -0.68 -26.90 -6.28
N SER A 23 0.41 -26.40 -6.84
CA SER A 23 0.39 -25.26 -7.77
C SER A 23 1.59 -25.35 -8.71
N PRO A 24 1.52 -24.74 -9.91
CA PRO A 24 2.64 -24.68 -10.85
C PRO A 24 3.97 -24.30 -10.18
N PHE A 25 3.93 -23.23 -9.38
CA PHE A 25 5.09 -22.75 -8.63
C PHE A 25 5.60 -23.75 -7.58
N ALA A 26 4.69 -24.41 -6.85
CA ALA A 26 5.08 -25.41 -5.86
C ALA A 26 5.77 -26.62 -6.50
N VAL A 27 5.29 -27.06 -7.67
CA VAL A 27 5.89 -28.16 -8.43
C VAL A 27 7.27 -27.74 -8.95
N GLU A 28 7.42 -26.54 -9.51
CA GLU A 28 8.71 -26.01 -9.99
C GLU A 28 9.73 -25.87 -8.86
N LYS A 29 9.32 -25.36 -7.70
CA LYS A 29 10.17 -25.27 -6.50
C LYS A 29 10.60 -26.63 -5.98
N ARG A 30 9.69 -27.61 -5.96
CA ARG A 30 10.00 -28.96 -5.49
C ARG A 30 10.90 -29.72 -6.47
N ALA A 31 10.74 -29.48 -7.77
CA ALA A 31 11.59 -30.03 -8.82
C ALA A 31 12.97 -29.35 -8.91
N GLY A 32 13.17 -28.20 -8.24
CA GLY A 32 14.41 -27.43 -8.29
C GLY A 32 14.67 -26.79 -9.66
N VAL A 33 13.61 -26.46 -10.41
CA VAL A 33 13.70 -25.87 -11.75
C VAL A 33 13.38 -24.37 -11.71
N SER A 34 13.74 -23.66 -12.78
CA SER A 34 13.43 -22.23 -12.90
C SER A 34 11.93 -22.00 -13.01
N ASN A 35 11.48 -20.85 -12.48
CA ASN A 35 10.09 -20.45 -12.57
C ASN A 35 9.68 -20.32 -14.04
N GLY A 36 8.59 -20.97 -14.44
CA GLY A 36 8.11 -21.00 -15.83
C GLY A 36 8.56 -22.22 -16.63
N SER A 37 9.39 -23.11 -16.07
CA SER A 37 9.75 -24.39 -16.71
C SER A 37 8.52 -25.26 -17.00
N LEU A 38 7.45 -25.15 -16.20
CA LEU A 38 6.22 -25.91 -16.40
C LEU A 38 5.42 -25.45 -17.64
N LYS A 39 5.65 -24.21 -18.13
CA LYS A 39 4.98 -23.70 -19.35
C LYS A 39 5.41 -24.46 -20.61
N ASN A 40 6.62 -25.02 -20.59
CA ASN A 40 7.17 -25.80 -21.71
C ASN A 40 6.57 -27.23 -21.77
N HIS A 41 5.77 -27.61 -20.77
CA HIS A 41 5.14 -28.92 -20.67
C HIS A 41 3.61 -28.76 -20.46
N PRO A 42 2.84 -28.48 -21.52
CA PRO A 42 1.42 -28.16 -21.42
C PRO A 42 0.59 -29.28 -20.77
N VAL A 43 0.90 -30.55 -21.04
CA VAL A 43 0.21 -31.72 -20.45
C VAL A 43 0.39 -31.77 -18.93
N LEU A 44 1.61 -31.49 -18.43
CA LEU A 44 1.87 -31.45 -16.99
C LEU A 44 1.23 -30.21 -16.35
N LEU A 45 1.22 -29.08 -17.06
CA LEU A 45 0.56 -27.86 -16.59
C LEU A 45 -0.94 -28.08 -16.39
N GLU A 46 -1.62 -28.73 -17.34
CA GLU A 46 -3.05 -29.07 -17.23
C GLU A 46 -3.33 -29.98 -16.05
N MET A 47 -2.56 -31.06 -15.87
CA MET A 47 -2.70 -31.96 -14.71
C MET A 47 -2.51 -31.22 -13.37
N VAL A 48 -1.53 -30.31 -13.30
CA VAL A 48 -1.26 -29.51 -12.11
C VAL A 48 -2.40 -28.53 -11.81
N LEU A 49 -2.99 -27.94 -12.86
CA LEU A 49 -4.13 -27.04 -12.73
C LEU A 49 -5.40 -27.78 -12.31
N ALA A 50 -5.71 -28.92 -12.92
CA ALA A 50 -6.84 -29.76 -12.52
C ALA A 50 -6.73 -30.18 -11.05
N LYS A 51 -5.56 -30.65 -10.61
CA LYS A 51 -5.36 -31.06 -9.21
C LYS A 51 -5.35 -29.88 -8.23
N LYS A 52 -4.95 -28.69 -8.68
CA LYS A 52 -5.09 -27.45 -7.90
C LYS A 52 -6.56 -27.08 -7.70
N GLU A 53 -7.40 -27.27 -8.72
CA GLU A 53 -8.84 -27.03 -8.61
C GLU A 53 -9.50 -28.03 -7.67
N GLU A 54 -9.18 -29.32 -7.81
CA GLU A 54 -9.66 -30.35 -6.87
C GLU A 54 -9.30 -30.02 -5.41
N TYR A 55 -8.07 -29.60 -5.16
CA TYR A 55 -7.61 -29.19 -3.83
C TYR A 55 -8.38 -27.95 -3.29
N LEU A 56 -8.83 -27.06 -4.17
CA LEU A 56 -9.60 -25.87 -3.83
C LEU A 56 -11.08 -26.18 -3.62
N THR A 57 -11.63 -27.20 -4.27
CA THR A 57 -13.01 -27.66 -4.07
C THR A 57 -13.17 -28.61 -2.89
N ASP A 58 -12.08 -29.24 -2.43
CA ASP A 58 -12.11 -30.15 -1.28
C ASP A 58 -12.58 -29.44 0.01
N PRO A 59 -13.70 -29.88 0.63
CA PRO A 59 -14.30 -29.18 1.78
C PRO A 59 -13.37 -29.08 2.99
N LYS A 60 -12.46 -30.04 3.18
CA LYS A 60 -11.43 -30.01 4.25
C LYS A 60 -10.36 -28.93 4.05
N ASN A 61 -10.10 -28.53 2.80
CA ASN A 61 -9.05 -27.59 2.42
C ASN A 61 -9.60 -26.17 2.20
N VAL A 62 -10.84 -26.03 1.72
CA VAL A 62 -11.56 -24.75 1.55
C VAL A 62 -11.57 -23.93 2.84
N GLY A 63 -11.87 -24.57 3.98
CA GLY A 63 -11.93 -23.90 5.29
C GLY A 63 -10.60 -23.28 5.71
N LYS A 64 -9.47 -23.97 5.46
CA LYS A 64 -8.13 -23.49 5.82
C LYS A 64 -7.68 -22.33 4.92
N VAL A 65 -8.00 -22.38 3.63
CA VAL A 65 -7.68 -21.30 2.68
C VAL A 65 -8.48 -20.03 3.00
N LYS A 66 -9.79 -20.17 3.26
CA LYS A 66 -10.64 -19.03 3.66
C LYS A 66 -10.20 -18.42 4.99
N ALA A 67 -9.85 -19.23 6.00
CA ALA A 67 -9.37 -18.74 7.28
C ALA A 67 -8.05 -17.95 7.17
N LYS A 68 -7.09 -18.42 6.36
CA LYS A 68 -5.83 -17.70 6.13
C LYS A 68 -6.05 -16.39 5.37
N ALA A 69 -6.92 -16.39 4.36
CA ALA A 69 -7.28 -15.20 3.60
C ALA A 69 -7.99 -14.15 4.49
N ASN A 70 -8.90 -14.59 5.37
CA ASN A 70 -9.59 -13.68 6.30
C ASN A 70 -8.62 -13.09 7.34
N LYS A 71 -7.67 -13.88 7.87
CA LYS A 71 -6.61 -13.36 8.76
C LYS A 71 -5.75 -12.30 8.07
N SER A 72 -5.31 -12.54 6.84
CA SER A 72 -4.54 -11.54 6.09
C SER A 72 -5.34 -10.26 5.79
N LYS A 73 -6.65 -10.39 5.50
CA LYS A 73 -7.51 -9.22 5.29
C LYS A 73 -7.69 -8.40 6.56
N ALA A 74 -7.90 -9.08 7.70
CA ALA A 74 -8.03 -8.43 9.00
C ALA A 74 -6.74 -7.70 9.42
N GLN A 75 -5.57 -8.29 9.14
CA GLN A 75 -4.28 -7.65 9.39
C GLN A 75 -4.08 -6.41 8.51
N VAL A 76 -4.33 -6.51 7.20
CA VAL A 76 -4.25 -5.36 6.29
C VAL A 76 -5.23 -4.26 6.67
N SER A 77 -6.43 -4.57 7.16
CA SER A 77 -7.36 -3.56 7.66
C SER A 77 -6.87 -2.88 8.94
N SER A 78 -6.21 -3.63 9.83
CA SER A 78 -5.61 -3.08 11.04
C SER A 78 -4.45 -2.13 10.72
N ASP A 79 -3.56 -2.54 9.81
CA ASP A 79 -2.40 -1.73 9.42
C ASP A 79 -2.84 -0.42 8.74
N LYS A 80 -3.83 -0.50 7.85
CA LYS A 80 -4.44 0.70 7.21
C LYS A 80 -5.08 1.64 8.23
N TYR A 81 -5.74 1.09 9.24
CA TYR A 81 -6.35 1.90 10.30
C TYR A 81 -5.28 2.63 11.12
N GLN A 82 -4.20 1.95 11.48
CA GLN A 82 -3.06 2.55 12.19
C GLN A 82 -2.36 3.62 11.36
N GLU A 83 -2.20 3.40 10.06
CA GLU A 83 -1.64 4.39 9.15
C GLU A 83 -2.54 5.63 9.03
N ALA A 84 -3.86 5.44 8.93
CA ALA A 84 -4.82 6.53 8.89
C ALA A 84 -4.79 7.38 10.17
N LEU A 85 -4.64 6.77 11.34
CA LEU A 85 -4.49 7.50 12.61
C LEU A 85 -3.23 8.37 12.62
N LYS A 86 -2.08 7.80 12.22
CA LYS A 86 -0.81 8.55 12.15
C LYS A 86 -0.88 9.73 11.17
N GLN A 87 -1.54 9.54 10.03
CA GLN A 87 -1.74 10.63 9.07
C GLN A 87 -2.65 11.72 9.64
N ASN A 88 -3.70 11.34 10.37
CA ASN A 88 -4.60 12.30 11.00
C ASN A 88 -3.88 13.14 12.07
N GLU A 89 -3.07 12.52 12.93
CA GLU A 89 -2.24 13.22 13.91
C GLU A 89 -1.26 14.19 13.25
N ARG A 90 -0.58 13.76 12.18
CA ARG A 90 0.32 14.62 11.41
C ARG A 90 -0.40 15.82 10.78
N LEU A 91 -1.59 15.59 10.24
CA LEU A 91 -2.41 16.65 9.65
C LEU A 91 -2.89 17.66 10.71
N LYS A 92 -3.27 17.19 11.90
CA LYS A 92 -3.62 18.08 13.02
C LYS A 92 -2.45 18.96 13.42
N ALA A 93 -1.27 18.37 13.65
CA ALA A 93 -0.08 19.15 13.99
C ALA A 93 0.28 20.18 12.91
N LYS A 94 0.14 19.83 11.63
CA LYS A 94 0.37 20.75 10.52
C LYS A 94 -0.68 21.87 10.47
N ASN A 95 -1.95 21.55 10.73
CA ASN A 95 -3.01 22.56 10.79
C ASN A 95 -2.78 23.54 11.93
N GLU A 96 -2.45 23.06 13.14
CA GLU A 96 -2.13 23.92 14.28
C GLU A 96 -0.95 24.86 13.97
N GLN A 97 0.09 24.36 13.32
CA GLN A 97 1.20 25.18 12.86
C GLN A 97 0.73 26.27 11.89
N LEU A 98 -0.03 25.89 10.85
CA LEU A 98 -0.52 26.85 9.85
C LEU A 98 -1.45 27.90 10.45
N GLU A 99 -2.32 27.52 11.39
CA GLU A 99 -3.18 28.46 12.12
C GLU A 99 -2.35 29.46 12.93
N SER A 100 -1.29 29.00 13.59
CA SER A 100 -0.38 29.89 14.32
C SER A 100 0.36 30.86 13.39
N GLU A 101 0.82 30.38 12.23
CA GLU A 101 1.48 31.20 11.22
C GLU A 101 0.53 32.24 10.62
N GLN A 102 -0.72 31.86 10.33
CA GLN A 102 -1.76 32.79 9.85
C GLN A 102 -2.04 33.89 10.87
N LYS A 103 -2.12 33.56 12.16
CA LYS A 103 -2.32 34.55 13.21
C LYS A 103 -1.19 35.58 13.26
N VAL A 104 0.06 35.10 13.23
CA VAL A 104 1.23 35.99 13.21
C VAL A 104 1.27 36.87 11.95
N MET A 105 0.91 36.31 10.79
CA MET A 105 0.82 37.09 9.55
C MET A 105 -0.29 38.15 9.62
N ALA A 106 -1.46 37.81 10.16
CA ALA A 106 -2.55 38.76 10.33
C ALA A 106 -2.15 39.93 11.24
N ASP A 107 -1.46 39.65 12.35
CA ASP A 107 -0.96 40.68 13.26
C ASP A 107 0.04 41.62 12.56
N LYS A 108 0.95 41.08 11.74
CA LYS A 108 1.91 41.88 10.96
C LYS A 108 1.19 42.76 9.92
N VAL A 109 0.21 42.22 9.21
CA VAL A 109 -0.58 42.98 8.23
C VAL A 109 -1.33 44.13 8.92
N ALA A 110 -1.91 43.88 10.11
CA ALA A 110 -2.55 44.92 10.88
C ALA A 110 -1.55 46.03 11.26
N GLN A 111 -0.38 45.68 11.80
CA GLN A 111 0.67 46.65 12.14
C GLN A 111 1.10 47.50 10.93
N MET A 112 1.39 46.87 9.79
CA MET A 112 1.75 47.58 8.57
C MET A 112 0.63 48.53 8.11
N THR A 113 -0.63 48.10 8.23
CA THR A 113 -1.79 48.92 7.88
C THR A 113 -1.87 50.18 8.76
N TRP A 114 -1.63 50.03 10.08
CA TRP A 114 -1.56 51.16 11.00
C TRP A 114 -0.41 52.13 10.67
N GLU A 115 0.76 51.60 10.32
CA GLU A 115 1.91 52.42 9.92
C GLU A 115 1.65 53.19 8.63
N LEU A 116 1.05 52.55 7.62
CA LEU A 116 0.64 53.19 6.37
C LEU A 116 -0.38 54.32 6.63
N HIS A 117 -1.39 54.07 7.46
CA HIS A 117 -2.36 55.09 7.86
C HIS A 117 -1.69 56.26 8.58
N ARG A 118 -0.74 55.98 9.49
CA ARG A 118 0.04 56.99 10.19
C ARG A 118 0.90 57.81 9.21
N TYR A 119 1.57 57.16 8.27
CA TYR A 119 2.38 57.82 7.25
C TYR A 119 1.53 58.73 6.36
N LYS A 120 0.42 58.22 5.82
CA LYS A 120 -0.55 58.99 5.03
C LYS A 120 -1.07 60.21 5.78
N SER A 121 -1.35 60.06 7.07
CA SER A 121 -1.82 61.17 7.91
C SER A 121 -0.76 62.23 8.11
N LYS A 122 0.51 61.85 8.31
CA LYS A 122 1.65 62.77 8.44
C LYS A 122 1.92 63.53 7.13
N THR A 123 1.94 62.83 6.00
CA THR A 123 2.18 63.45 4.69
C THR A 123 1.04 64.38 4.28
N SER A 124 -0.22 64.01 4.53
CA SER A 124 -1.38 64.87 4.29
C SER A 124 -1.31 66.20 5.06
N LYS A 125 -0.94 66.16 6.36
CA LYS A 125 -0.74 67.38 7.17
C LYS A 125 0.38 68.26 6.63
N ASN A 126 1.49 67.67 6.17
CA ASN A 126 2.60 68.44 5.59
C ASN A 126 2.21 69.14 4.29
N VAL A 127 1.41 68.51 3.42
CA VAL A 127 0.92 69.13 2.18
C VAL A 127 -0.01 70.31 2.48
N HIS A 128 -0.82 70.20 3.53
CA HIS A 128 -1.72 71.29 3.94
C HIS A 128 -0.97 72.51 4.51
N ASN A 129 0.20 72.30 5.12
CA ASN A 129 1.06 73.37 5.64
C ASN A 129 1.96 74.02 4.57
N LEU A 130 2.13 73.39 3.40
CA LEU A 130 2.93 73.92 2.28
C LEU A 130 2.11 74.79 1.31
N LYS A 131 0.77 74.79 1.42
CA LYS A 131 -0.11 75.75 0.76
C LYS A 131 -0.26 76.99 1.65
N VAL A 132 0.77 77.82 1.68
CA VAL A 132 0.73 79.22 2.14
C VAL A 132 1.45 80.06 1.10
#